data_AF-A0A3B9S0A3-F1
#
_entry.id   AF-A0A3B9S0A3-F1
#
_cell.length_a   1.000
_cell.length_b   1.000
_cell.length_c   1.000
_cell.angle_alpha   90.00
_cell.angle_beta   90.00
_cell.angle_gamma   90.00
#
_symmetry.space_group_name_H-M   'P 1'
#
loop_
_entity.id
_entity.type
_entity.pdbx_description
1 polymer ?
#
loop_
_entity_poly.entity_id
_entity_poly.type
_entity_poly.pdbx_seq_one_letter_code
_entity_poly.pdbx_strand_id
1 'polypeptide(L)'
;TIGAAAPTDVINKLNLVKDIHPDALTRLHCHNSRNLGLANAYAATVWGVDVLDSSTAGLGGCPFSVSATGNIPSEDLIYMLERMGIYTGIKLKNLLEISSWICEKLDRESSGMLQNVGIFPKEEIPEN
;
A
#
# COMPACT_ATOMS: atom_id res chain seq x y z
N THR A 1 5.70 -10.89 -2.66
CA THR A 1 6.86 -11.73 -2.31
C THR A 1 8.19 -11.00 -2.45
N ILE A 2 8.84 -10.96 -3.62
CA ILE A 2 10.22 -10.44 -3.72
C ILE A 2 10.33 -8.96 -4.13
N GLY A 3 9.19 -8.29 -4.39
CA GLY A 3 9.17 -6.87 -4.76
C GLY A 3 9.96 -6.58 -6.05
N ALA A 4 9.76 -7.37 -7.10
CA ALA A 4 10.50 -7.27 -8.36
C ALA A 4 9.62 -7.03 -9.60
N ALA A 5 8.30 -6.91 -9.42
CA ALA A 5 7.40 -6.61 -10.52
C ALA A 5 7.46 -5.13 -10.89
N ALA A 6 7.44 -4.85 -12.18
CA ALA A 6 7.10 -3.53 -12.72
C ALA A 6 5.59 -3.43 -12.99
N PRO A 7 5.04 -2.21 -13.13
CA PRO A 7 3.61 -2.02 -13.41
C PRO A 7 3.11 -2.81 -14.63
N THR A 8 3.90 -2.87 -15.70
CA THR A 8 3.57 -3.64 -16.91
C THR A 8 3.46 -5.13 -16.64
N ASP A 9 4.29 -5.69 -15.75
CA ASP A 9 4.21 -7.11 -15.37
C ASP A 9 2.89 -7.42 -14.65
N VAL A 10 2.41 -6.48 -13.83
CA VAL A 10 1.15 -6.61 -13.10
C VAL A 10 -0.01 -6.63 -14.08
N ILE A 11 -0.09 -5.65 -14.99
CA ILE A 11 -1.16 -5.56 -15.98
C ILE A 11 -1.19 -6.79 -16.88
N ASN A 12 -0.04 -7.21 -17.40
CA ASN A 12 0.04 -8.39 -18.28
C ASN A 12 -0.45 -9.65 -17.57
N LYS A 13 -0.10 -9.85 -16.30
CA LYS A 13 -0.56 -11.02 -15.52
C LYS A 13 -2.05 -10.96 -15.21
N LEU A 14 -2.59 -9.80 -14.85
CA LEU A 14 -4.01 -9.63 -14.58
C LEU A 14 -4.86 -9.90 -15.83
N ASN A 15 -4.43 -9.42 -17.00
CA ASN A 15 -5.08 -9.72 -18.28
C ASN A 15 -5.09 -11.23 -18.55
N LEU A 16 -3.94 -11.92 -18.43
CA LEU A 16 -3.88 -13.36 -18.63
C LEU A 16 -4.81 -14.14 -17.68
N VAL A 17 -4.95 -13.70 -16.43
CA VAL A 17 -5.89 -14.30 -15.48
C VAL A 17 -7.33 -14.12 -15.94
N LYS A 18 -7.73 -12.92 -16.38
CA LYS A 18 -9.10 -12.64 -16.85
C LYS A 18 -9.42 -13.32 -18.18
N ASP A 19 -8.46 -13.45 -19.08
CA ASP A 19 -8.65 -14.18 -20.33
C ASP A 19 -9.01 -15.65 -20.09
N ILE A 20 -8.43 -16.26 -19.05
CA ILE A 20 -8.69 -17.65 -18.67
C ILE A 20 -9.92 -17.77 -17.77
N HIS A 21 -10.11 -16.84 -16.84
CA HIS A 21 -11.20 -16.84 -15.88
C HIS A 21 -11.84 -15.45 -15.76
N PRO A 22 -12.79 -15.10 -16.67
CA PRO A 22 -13.38 -13.75 -16.74
C PRO A 22 -14.04 -13.30 -15.44
N ASP A 23 -14.66 -14.24 -14.73
CA ASP A 23 -15.40 -13.98 -13.49
C ASP A 23 -14.52 -14.07 -12.23
N ALA A 24 -13.20 -14.27 -12.37
CA ALA A 24 -12.28 -14.33 -11.24
C ALA A 24 -12.31 -13.04 -10.43
N LEU A 25 -12.42 -13.15 -9.11
CA LEU A 25 -12.00 -12.06 -8.23
C LEU A 25 -10.48 -11.98 -8.26
N THR A 26 -9.98 -10.75 -8.35
CA THR A 26 -8.57 -10.42 -8.45
C THR A 26 -8.10 -9.72 -7.20
N ARG A 27 -6.97 -10.19 -6.67
CA ARG A 27 -6.31 -9.61 -5.49
C ARG A 27 -4.84 -9.41 -5.81
N LEU A 28 -4.28 -8.29 -5.36
CA LEU A 28 -2.86 -8.03 -5.51
C LEU A 28 -2.19 -7.76 -4.16
N HIS A 29 -1.10 -8.50 -3.91
CA HIS A 29 -0.22 -8.33 -2.77
C HIS A 29 1.17 -7.89 -3.22
N CYS A 30 1.55 -6.65 -2.93
CA CYS A 30 2.83 -6.08 -3.33
C CYS A 30 3.79 -5.92 -2.16
N HIS A 31 5.07 -6.21 -2.43
CA HIS A 31 6.18 -5.79 -1.58
C HIS A 31 6.87 -4.60 -2.22
N ASN A 32 7.45 -3.72 -1.39
CA ASN A 32 8.08 -2.50 -1.87
C ASN A 32 9.61 -2.59 -2.00
N SER A 33 10.18 -3.81 -2.09
CA SER A 33 11.63 -4.06 -2.02
C SER A 33 12.48 -3.34 -3.05
N ARG A 34 11.88 -2.87 -4.15
CA ARG A 34 12.52 -2.06 -5.20
C ARG A 34 11.78 -0.75 -5.49
N ASN A 35 11.02 -0.26 -4.51
CA ASN A 35 10.27 0.99 -4.60
C ASN A 35 9.22 1.06 -5.73
N LEU A 36 8.70 -0.10 -6.16
CA LEU A 36 7.68 -0.23 -7.20
C LEU A 36 6.33 -0.71 -6.64
N GLY A 37 6.23 -0.98 -5.33
CA GLY A 37 5.04 -1.57 -4.73
C GLY A 37 3.79 -0.69 -4.89
N LEU A 38 3.89 0.61 -4.58
CA LEU A 38 2.77 1.55 -4.75
C LEU A 38 2.45 1.80 -6.23
N ALA A 39 3.46 1.87 -7.10
CA ALA A 39 3.24 2.00 -8.54
C ALA A 39 2.48 0.79 -9.12
N ASN A 40 2.79 -0.41 -8.62
CA ASN A 40 2.09 -1.64 -8.98
C ASN A 40 0.65 -1.66 -8.44
N ALA A 41 0.43 -1.21 -7.21
CA ALA A 41 -0.90 -1.08 -6.63
C ALA A 41 -1.75 -0.06 -7.41
N TYR A 42 -1.17 1.08 -7.81
CA TYR A 42 -1.81 2.06 -8.69
C TYR A 42 -2.21 1.42 -10.02
N ALA A 43 -1.29 0.72 -10.69
CA ALA A 43 -1.58 0.09 -11.98
C ALA A 43 -2.72 -0.93 -11.87
N ALA A 44 -2.73 -1.76 -10.82
CA ALA A 44 -3.82 -2.70 -10.57
C ALA A 44 -5.14 -2.01 -10.23
N THR A 45 -5.09 -0.88 -9.53
CA THR A 45 -6.28 -0.05 -9.25
C THR A 45 -6.90 0.47 -10.53
N VAL A 46 -6.09 1.06 -11.43
CA VAL A 46 -6.54 1.58 -12.73
C VAL A 46 -7.08 0.46 -13.62
N TRP A 47 -6.49 -0.73 -13.53
CA TRP A 47 -6.96 -1.92 -14.24
C TRP A 47 -8.30 -2.45 -13.72
N GLY A 48 -8.61 -2.24 -12.43
CA GLY A 48 -9.86 -2.65 -11.80
C GLY A 48 -9.75 -3.88 -10.90
N VAL A 49 -8.66 -4.01 -10.14
CA VAL A 49 -8.50 -5.11 -9.16
C VAL A 49 -9.55 -5.01 -8.03
N ASP A 50 -10.04 -6.14 -7.55
CA ASP A 50 -11.09 -6.17 -6.51
C ASP A 50 -10.52 -5.90 -5.11
N VAL A 51 -9.30 -6.37 -4.84
CA VAL A 51 -8.67 -6.25 -3.51
C VAL A 51 -7.17 -5.94 -3.59
N LEU A 52 -6.70 -5.06 -2.71
CA LEU A 52 -5.29 -4.77 -2.48
C LEU A 52 -4.89 -5.15 -1.05
N ASP A 53 -3.81 -5.92 -0.94
CA ASP A 53 -3.20 -6.23 0.35
C ASP A 53 -2.08 -5.24 0.67
N SER A 54 -2.01 -4.83 1.93
CA SER A 54 -0.98 -3.93 2.46
C SER A 54 -0.68 -4.28 3.92
N SER A 55 0.28 -3.61 4.52
CA SER A 55 0.56 -3.76 5.95
C SER A 55 0.80 -2.40 6.60
N THR A 56 0.20 -2.18 7.77
CA THR A 56 0.41 -0.99 8.61
C THR A 56 1.91 -0.74 8.79
N ALA A 57 2.34 0.52 8.66
CA ALA A 57 3.74 0.95 8.72
C ALA A 57 4.70 0.25 7.70
N GLY A 58 4.14 -0.45 6.71
CA GLY A 58 4.86 -1.33 5.80
C GLY A 58 5.55 -2.50 6.52
N LEU A 59 4.94 -2.98 7.61
CA LEU A 59 5.41 -4.14 8.34
C LEU A 59 5.52 -5.39 7.44
N GLY A 60 6.34 -6.33 7.89
CA GLY A 60 6.80 -7.46 7.10
C GLY A 60 8.27 -7.31 6.69
N GLY A 61 8.71 -8.22 5.82
CA GLY A 61 10.13 -8.44 5.54
C GLY A 61 10.64 -9.73 6.17
N CYS A 62 11.74 -10.25 5.64
CA CYS A 62 12.34 -11.47 6.16
C CYS A 62 13.24 -11.09 7.36
N PRO A 63 13.04 -11.65 8.57
CA PRO A 63 13.93 -11.40 9.70
C PRO A 63 15.40 -11.80 9.42
N PHE A 64 15.64 -12.58 8.36
CA PHE A 64 16.96 -13.03 7.92
C PHE A 64 17.55 -12.21 6.76
N SER A 65 16.86 -11.18 6.26
CA SER A 65 17.37 -10.33 5.16
C SER A 65 17.10 -8.85 5.45
N VAL A 66 18.17 -8.14 5.82
CA VAL A 66 18.18 -6.70 6.10
C VAL A 66 17.73 -5.86 4.89
N SER A 67 17.85 -6.40 3.67
CA SER A 67 17.63 -5.67 2.41
C SER A 67 16.24 -5.86 1.80
N ALA A 68 15.41 -6.77 2.30
CA ALA A 68 14.06 -6.95 1.78
C ALA A 68 13.11 -5.95 2.46
N THR A 69 12.86 -4.80 1.82
CA THR A 69 11.78 -3.92 2.31
C THR A 69 10.44 -4.68 2.24
N GLY A 70 9.60 -4.47 3.25
CA GLY A 70 8.42 -5.26 3.54
C GLY A 70 7.27 -5.05 2.55
N ASN A 71 6.05 -5.12 3.07
CA ASN A 71 4.84 -4.86 2.30
C ASN A 71 4.74 -3.37 1.93
N ILE A 72 3.84 -3.02 1.01
CA ILE A 72 3.47 -1.61 0.86
C ILE A 72 2.81 -1.10 2.17
N PRO A 73 3.16 0.12 2.64
CA PRO A 73 2.53 0.73 3.80
C PRO A 73 1.04 1.00 3.56
N SER A 74 0.19 0.55 4.48
CA SER A 74 -1.26 0.76 4.38
C SER A 74 -1.63 2.24 4.35
N GLU A 75 -0.92 3.06 5.12
CA GLU A 75 -1.12 4.51 5.23
C GLU A 75 -0.86 5.19 3.88
N ASP A 76 0.25 4.85 3.24
CA ASP A 76 0.63 5.40 1.94
C ASP A 76 -0.34 4.93 0.84
N LEU A 77 -0.78 3.66 0.90
CA LEU A 77 -1.75 3.12 -0.05
C LEU A 77 -3.11 3.82 0.09
N ILE A 78 -3.65 3.91 1.30
CA ILE A 78 -4.95 4.55 1.56
C ILE A 78 -4.90 6.01 1.15
N TYR A 79 -3.84 6.72 1.53
CA TYR A 79 -3.66 8.10 1.12
C TYR A 79 -3.64 8.26 -0.40
N MET A 80 -2.90 7.40 -1.12
CA MET A 80 -2.91 7.42 -2.59
C MET A 80 -4.32 7.20 -3.16
N LEU A 81 -5.04 6.19 -2.67
CA LEU A 81 -6.39 5.87 -3.14
C LEU A 81 -7.38 7.01 -2.87
N GLU A 82 -7.38 7.59 -1.67
CA GLU A 82 -8.25 8.72 -1.33
C GLU A 82 -7.91 9.97 -2.15
N ARG A 83 -6.63 10.22 -2.40
CA ARG A 83 -6.18 11.31 -3.29
C ARG A 83 -6.55 11.10 -4.75
N MET A 84 -6.77 9.85 -5.16
CA MET A 84 -7.34 9.50 -6.47
C MET A 84 -8.87 9.56 -6.49
N GLY A 85 -9.53 9.90 -5.37
CA GLY A 85 -10.98 9.95 -5.25
C GLY A 85 -11.64 8.60 -4.97
N ILE A 86 -10.87 7.60 -4.54
CA ILE A 86 -11.38 6.27 -4.20
C ILE A 86 -11.62 6.20 -2.69
N TYR A 87 -12.88 5.97 -2.30
CA TYR A 87 -13.26 5.82 -0.91
C TYR A 87 -12.78 4.48 -0.33
N THR A 88 -12.03 4.54 0.77
CA THR A 88 -11.49 3.34 1.45
C THR A 88 -12.28 2.96 2.70
N GLY A 89 -13.01 3.90 3.29
CA GLY A 89 -13.68 3.73 4.59
C GLY A 89 -12.75 3.72 5.80
N ILE A 90 -11.44 3.94 5.63
CA ILE A 90 -10.46 3.94 6.71
C ILE A 90 -10.16 5.36 7.16
N LYS A 91 -10.22 5.62 8.47
CA LYS A 91 -9.79 6.90 9.04
C LYS A 91 -8.26 6.95 9.08
N LEU A 92 -7.66 7.65 8.12
CA LEU A 92 -6.21 7.71 7.95
C LEU A 92 -5.46 8.20 9.19
N LYS A 93 -6.03 9.17 9.93
CA LYS A 93 -5.48 9.63 11.21
C LYS A 93 -5.35 8.52 12.25
N ASN A 94 -6.41 7.72 12.43
CA ASN A 94 -6.39 6.59 13.36
C ASN A 94 -5.36 5.53 12.93
N LEU A 95 -5.19 5.34 11.62
CA LEU A 95 -4.20 4.40 11.11
C LEU A 95 -2.76 4.87 11.35
N LEU A 96 -2.47 6.18 11.21
CA LEU A 96 -1.17 6.75 11.55
C LEU A 96 -0.84 6.62 13.04
N GLU A 97 -1.83 6.77 13.93
CA GLU A 97 -1.67 6.51 15.37
C GLU A 97 -1.31 5.04 15.63
N ILE A 98 -2.00 4.10 14.98
CA ILE A 98 -1.71 2.65 15.10
C ILE A 98 -0.33 2.33 14.53
N SER A 99 0.03 2.90 13.38
CA SER A 99 1.37 2.78 12.75
C SER A 99 2.47 3.21 13.71
N SER A 100 2.31 4.37 14.35
CA SER A 100 3.25 4.88 15.36
C SER A 100 3.36 3.93 16.56
N TRP A 101 2.22 3.51 17.10
CA TRP A 101 2.15 2.61 18.25
C TRP A 101 2.84 1.26 17.99
N ILE A 102 2.58 0.63 16.84
CA ILE A 102 3.16 -0.69 16.55
C ILE A 102 4.66 -0.60 16.27
N CYS A 103 5.12 0.47 15.63
CA CYS A 103 6.54 0.77 15.43
C CYS A 103 7.28 0.89 16.77
N GLU A 104 6.70 1.62 17.73
CA GLU A 104 7.25 1.73 19.10
C GLU A 104 7.34 0.36 19.78
N LYS A 105 6.31 -0.49 19.69
CA LYS A 105 6.33 -1.83 20.31
C LYS A 105 7.32 -2.80 19.69
N LEU A 106 7.70 -2.57 18.44
CA LEU A 106 8.63 -3.42 17.69
C LEU A 106 10.04 -2.83 17.62
N ASP A 107 10.29 -1.69 18.27
CA ASP A 107 11.57 -0.96 18.22
C ASP A 107 12.09 -0.80 16.78
N ARG A 108 11.20 -0.34 15.89
CA ARG A 108 11.51 -0.14 14.47
C ARG A 108 10.83 1.08 13.88
N GLU A 109 11.46 1.66 12.87
CA GLU A 109 10.84 2.74 12.10
C GLU A 109 9.82 2.22 11.09
N SER A 110 8.85 3.09 10.77
CA SER A 110 7.91 2.87 9.68
C SER A 110 8.62 3.02 8.34
N SER A 111 8.26 2.18 7.38
CA SER A 111 8.68 2.38 5.98
C SER A 111 7.70 3.25 5.19
N GLY A 112 6.56 3.61 5.80
CA GLY A 112 5.58 4.54 5.24
C GLY A 112 6.06 5.97 5.28
N MET A 113 6.02 6.64 4.13
CA MET A 113 6.46 8.03 4.05
C MET A 113 5.45 8.98 4.66
N LEU A 114 4.15 8.65 4.59
CA LEU A 114 3.10 9.49 5.15
C LEU A 114 3.24 9.68 6.67
N GLN A 115 3.78 8.67 7.36
CA GLN A 115 4.10 8.76 8.79
C GLN A 115 5.08 9.90 9.10
N ASN A 116 5.97 10.21 8.17
CA ASN A 116 7.06 11.18 8.36
C ASN A 116 6.65 12.59 7.92
N VAL A 117 5.78 12.70 6.90
CA VAL A 117 5.43 14.00 6.30
C VAL A 117 4.02 14.49 6.64
N GLY A 118 3.15 13.60 7.13
CA GLY A 118 1.76 13.89 7.43
C GLY A 118 0.86 13.99 6.18
N ILE A 119 -0.43 14.22 6.42
CA ILE A 119 -1.47 14.26 5.39
C ILE A 119 -1.46 15.63 4.69
N PHE A 120 -1.63 15.64 3.35
CA PHE A 120 -1.86 16.85 2.55
C PHE A 120 -3.14 16.74 1.68
N PRO A 121 -3.96 17.80 1.58
CA PRO A 121 -3.90 19.03 2.37
C PRO A 121 -4.03 18.73 3.87
N LYS A 122 -3.44 19.57 4.72
CA LYS A 122 -3.68 19.45 6.16
C LYS A 122 -5.18 19.62 6.37
N GLU A 123 -5.80 18.78 7.20
CA GLU A 123 -7.18 19.00 7.62
C GLU A 123 -7.30 20.46 8.05
N GLU A 124 -8.12 21.24 7.34
CA GLU A 124 -8.47 22.57 7.81
C GLU A 124 -9.20 22.36 9.13
N ILE A 125 -8.60 22.88 10.22
CA ILE A 125 -9.35 23.06 11.46
C ILE A 125 -10.49 24.00 11.06
N PRO A 126 -11.77 23.59 11.14
CA PRO A 126 -12.85 24.52 10.91
C PRO A 126 -12.63 25.71 11.84
N GLU A 127 -12.54 26.92 11.30
CA GLU A 127 -12.57 28.12 12.13
C GLU A 127 -13.98 28.22 12.73
N ASN A 128 -14.07 27.77 13.99
CA ASN A 128 -15.18 27.86 14.95
C ASN A 128 -16.25 26.77 14.90
#